data_AF-A0A2N2JR79-F1
#
_entry.id   AF-A0A2N2JR79-F1
#
_cell.length_a   1.000
_cell.length_b   1.000
_cell.length_c   1.000
_cell.angle_alpha   90.00
_cell.angle_beta   90.00
_cell.angle_gamma   90.00
#
_symmetry.space_group_name_H-M   'P 1'
#
loop_
_entity.id
_entity.type
_entity.pdbx_description
1 polymer ?
#
loop_
_entity_poly.entity_id
_entity_poly.type
_entity_poly.pdbx_seq_one_letter_code
_entity_poly.pdbx_strand_id
1 'polypeptide(L)'
;MIRNTELAGLCQTIARDTGLEVTVGGEGSFITPDGKRLNIAAMPMTPEGRLVAVGLAWHEVGHKLYTEMEDGPGQGLFGNLVNVIEDVREERDFILDRPGAAYDLDAVTTYYASRGHMMPTDATSAVIALTMGHGRLELLGQKALEPARDKAREILEENVGGSFLALAEGILKGFHSMPTGKKGTESSKEMARQLVQLLEDTAANPPPPAPSPQQQST
;
A
#
# COMPACT_ATOMS: atom_id res chain seq x y z
N MET A 1 -15.00 16.53 21.02
CA MET A 1 -14.69 17.83 20.40
C MET A 1 -13.24 18.24 20.66
N ILE A 2 -12.81 18.49 21.90
CA ILE A 2 -11.41 18.89 22.23
C ILE A 2 -10.34 17.91 21.71
N ARG A 3 -10.60 16.60 21.79
CA ARG A 3 -9.67 15.53 21.38
C ARG A 3 -9.30 15.58 19.89
N ASN A 4 -10.28 15.78 19.00
CA ASN A 4 -10.04 15.83 17.56
C ASN A 4 -9.32 17.14 17.18
N THR A 5 -9.57 18.22 17.91
CA THR A 5 -8.88 19.51 17.71
C THR A 5 -7.39 19.41 18.02
N GLU A 6 -7.00 18.68 19.08
CA GLU A 6 -5.59 18.43 19.40
C GLU A 6 -4.89 17.62 18.30
N LEU A 7 -5.49 16.52 17.85
CA LEU A 7 -4.94 15.70 16.75
C LEU A 7 -4.86 16.50 15.45
N ALA A 8 -5.88 17.30 15.14
CA ALA A 8 -5.88 18.17 13.97
C ALA A 8 -4.74 19.18 14.04
N GLY A 9 -4.49 19.80 15.20
CA GLY A 9 -3.38 20.73 15.39
C GLY A 9 -2.00 20.08 15.21
N LEU A 10 -1.83 18.84 15.67
CA LEU A 10 -0.62 18.06 15.46
C LEU A 10 -0.41 17.76 13.96
N CYS A 11 -1.43 17.25 13.28
CA CYS A 11 -1.40 16.96 11.85
C CYS A 11 -1.26 18.24 11.01
N GLN A 12 -1.77 19.38 11.47
CA GLN A 12 -1.57 20.69 10.83
C GLN A 12 -0.11 21.13 10.87
N THR A 13 0.65 20.75 11.90
CA THR A 13 2.11 21.01 11.95
C THR A 13 2.84 20.28 10.83
N ILE A 14 2.40 19.06 10.52
CA ILE A 14 2.92 18.25 9.42
C ILE A 14 2.57 18.89 8.06
N ALA A 15 1.31 19.31 7.90
CA ALA A 15 0.80 19.90 6.68
C ALA A 15 1.10 21.41 6.51
N ARG A 16 1.91 22.03 7.39
CA ARG A 16 2.02 23.49 7.48
C ARG A 16 2.42 24.19 6.17
N ASP A 17 3.25 23.53 5.36
CA ASP A 17 3.84 24.12 4.15
C ASP A 17 3.06 23.74 2.87
N THR A 18 1.94 23.02 2.99
CA THR A 18 1.16 22.54 1.83
C THR A 18 -0.10 23.34 1.53
N GLY A 19 -0.50 24.22 2.46
CA GLY A 19 -1.76 24.95 2.37
C GLY A 19 -3.01 24.09 2.57
N LEU A 20 -2.87 22.86 3.09
CA LEU A 20 -3.99 21.98 3.40
C LEU A 20 -4.70 22.40 4.69
N GLU A 21 -6.03 22.44 4.63
CA GLU A 21 -6.90 22.42 5.80
C GLU A 21 -6.90 21.01 6.41
N VAL A 22 -6.67 20.88 7.71
CA VAL A 22 -6.62 19.58 8.39
C VAL A 22 -7.87 19.32 9.22
N THR A 23 -8.54 18.18 8.96
CA THR A 23 -9.68 17.68 9.74
C THR A 23 -9.39 16.30 10.32
N VAL A 24 -10.09 15.94 11.41
CA VAL A 24 -10.00 14.60 12.03
C VAL A 24 -11.39 14.03 12.24
N GLY A 25 -11.67 12.88 11.64
CA GLY A 25 -12.95 12.19 11.74
C GLY A 25 -13.09 11.00 10.78
N GLY A 26 -14.14 10.20 10.99
CA GLY A 26 -14.41 9.02 10.16
C GLY A 26 -13.40 7.90 10.35
N GLU A 27 -13.47 6.90 9.48
CA GLU A 27 -12.63 5.70 9.50
C GLU A 27 -11.43 5.77 8.55
N GLY A 28 -11.45 6.71 7.59
CA GLY A 28 -10.43 6.84 6.54
C GLY A 28 -9.69 8.16 6.58
N SER A 29 -8.39 8.10 6.29
CA SER A 29 -7.59 9.27 5.93
C SER A 29 -7.66 9.48 4.41
N PHE A 30 -7.65 10.73 3.97
CA PHE A 30 -7.64 11.07 2.54
C PHE A 30 -7.29 12.55 2.33
N ILE A 31 -6.77 12.86 1.14
CA ILE A 31 -6.80 14.20 0.55
C ILE A 31 -8.00 14.37 -0.37
N THR A 32 -8.66 15.52 -0.30
CA THR A 32 -9.74 15.86 -1.23
C THR A 32 -9.20 16.02 -2.65
N PRO A 33 -9.97 15.68 -3.71
CA PRO A 33 -9.49 15.76 -5.10
C PRO A 33 -8.99 17.16 -5.52
N ASP A 34 -9.51 18.23 -4.91
CA ASP A 34 -9.05 19.60 -5.15
C ASP A 34 -7.71 19.93 -4.45
N GLY A 35 -7.15 18.99 -3.68
CA GLY A 35 -5.90 19.10 -2.97
C GLY A 35 -5.90 20.19 -1.89
N LYS A 36 -7.07 20.54 -1.32
CA LYS A 36 -7.21 21.61 -0.32
C LYS A 36 -7.42 21.13 1.11
N ARG A 37 -7.94 19.92 1.30
CA ARG A 37 -8.20 19.36 2.62
C ARG A 37 -7.57 18.00 2.78
N LEU A 38 -7.00 17.79 3.96
CA LEU A 38 -6.51 16.53 4.47
C LEU A 38 -7.42 16.11 5.63
N ASN A 39 -8.06 14.95 5.51
CA ASN A 39 -8.78 14.32 6.59
C ASN A 39 -7.93 13.19 7.17
N ILE A 40 -7.81 13.14 8.49
CA ILE A 40 -7.20 12.01 9.20
C ILE A 40 -8.30 11.21 9.89
N ALA A 41 -8.24 9.88 9.74
CA ALA A 41 -9.13 8.98 10.44
C ALA A 41 -9.13 9.24 11.96
N ALA A 42 -10.27 9.03 12.60
CA ALA A 42 -10.38 9.23 14.04
C ALA A 42 -9.50 8.20 14.79
N MET A 43 -8.48 8.68 15.49
CA MET A 43 -7.56 7.84 16.26
C MET A 43 -7.81 7.92 17.78
N PRO A 44 -7.52 6.84 18.53
CA PRO A 44 -7.61 6.87 19.99
C PRO A 44 -6.62 7.89 20.55
N MET A 45 -6.99 8.58 21.64
CA MET A 45 -6.12 9.54 22.32
C MET A 45 -5.11 8.86 23.24
N THR A 46 -4.36 7.91 22.68
CA THR A 46 -3.23 7.23 23.31
C THR A 46 -1.93 7.69 22.65
N PRO A 47 -0.75 7.45 23.27
CA PRO A 47 0.52 7.70 22.60
C PRO A 47 0.62 7.01 21.22
N GLU A 48 0.18 5.75 21.11
CA GLU A 48 0.11 5.01 19.84
C GLU A 48 -0.82 5.69 18.83
N GLY A 49 -2.06 6.04 19.22
CA GLY A 49 -3.00 6.66 18.29
C GLY A 49 -2.56 8.04 17.80
N ARG A 50 -1.85 8.82 18.63
CA ARG A 50 -1.22 10.08 18.20
C ARG A 50 -0.10 9.84 17.19
N LEU A 51 0.73 8.83 17.41
CA LEU A 51 1.80 8.44 16.50
C LEU A 51 1.23 8.01 15.14
N VAL A 52 0.18 7.19 15.15
CA VAL A 52 -0.51 6.74 13.93
C VAL A 52 -1.16 7.91 13.20
N ALA A 53 -1.80 8.84 13.92
CA ALA A 53 -2.37 10.04 13.30
C ALA A 53 -1.30 10.90 12.60
N VAL A 54 -0.10 11.02 13.19
CA VAL A 54 1.04 11.72 12.57
C VAL A 54 1.53 10.98 11.32
N GLY A 55 1.69 9.66 11.39
CA GLY A 55 2.08 8.86 10.23
C GLY A 55 1.07 8.96 9.08
N LEU A 56 -0.23 8.92 9.40
CA LEU A 56 -1.30 9.15 8.41
C LEU A 56 -1.19 10.54 7.80
N ALA A 57 -0.86 11.57 8.59
CA ALA A 57 -0.65 12.91 8.04
C ALA A 57 0.56 12.98 7.10
N TRP A 58 1.65 12.27 7.39
CA TRP A 58 2.78 12.18 6.48
C TRP A 58 2.40 11.53 5.14
N HIS A 59 1.71 10.39 5.19
CA HIS A 59 1.21 9.67 4.02
C HIS A 59 0.33 10.58 3.13
N GLU A 60 -0.70 11.20 3.72
CA GLU A 60 -1.59 12.08 2.96
C GLU A 60 -0.85 13.30 2.39
N VAL A 61 0.01 13.95 3.18
CA VAL A 61 0.85 15.05 2.68
C VAL A 61 1.76 14.58 1.53
N GLY A 62 2.21 13.33 1.56
CA GLY A 62 3.01 12.76 0.50
C GLY A 62 2.27 12.62 -0.82
N HIS A 63 0.99 12.23 -0.83
CA HIS A 63 0.16 12.31 -2.04
C HIS A 63 0.11 13.74 -2.60
N LYS A 64 -0.06 14.76 -1.76
CA LYS A 64 -0.06 16.17 -2.22
C LYS A 64 1.24 16.57 -2.92
N LEU A 65 2.37 16.09 -2.42
CA LEU A 65 3.70 16.48 -2.88
C LEU A 65 4.16 15.64 -4.08
N TYR A 66 3.86 14.34 -4.07
CA TYR A 66 4.50 13.37 -4.94
C TYR A 66 3.55 12.64 -5.87
N THR A 67 2.22 12.76 -5.76
CA THR A 67 1.25 12.10 -6.64
C THR A 67 0.61 13.07 -7.65
N GLU A 68 0.42 12.63 -8.90
CA GLU A 68 -0.51 13.27 -9.84
C GLU A 68 -1.95 12.81 -9.56
N MET A 69 -2.78 13.70 -9.00
CA MET A 69 -4.11 13.36 -8.49
C MET A 69 -5.25 13.47 -9.54
N GLU A 70 -5.01 14.02 -10.73
CA GLU A 70 -6.07 14.40 -11.69
C GLU A 70 -6.92 13.20 -12.17
N ASP A 71 -6.31 12.04 -12.39
CA ASP A 71 -7.00 10.85 -12.93
C ASP A 71 -7.45 9.85 -11.86
N GLY A 72 -7.01 10.05 -10.62
CA GLY A 72 -7.14 9.06 -9.56
C GLY A 72 -6.52 7.69 -9.91
N PRO A 73 -6.82 6.66 -9.10
CA PRO A 73 -6.21 5.33 -9.27
C PRO A 73 -6.91 4.45 -10.32
N GLY A 74 -8.13 4.78 -10.74
CA GLY A 74 -8.98 3.91 -11.55
C GLY A 74 -9.92 3.05 -10.70
N GLN A 75 -10.35 1.90 -11.22
CA GLN A 75 -11.38 1.04 -10.61
C GLN A 75 -10.95 -0.43 -10.51
N GLY A 76 -11.63 -1.19 -9.64
CA GLY A 76 -11.43 -2.63 -9.47
C GLY A 76 -10.03 -2.99 -8.97
N LEU A 77 -9.55 -4.18 -9.33
CA LEU A 77 -8.23 -4.66 -8.93
C LEU A 77 -7.11 -3.76 -9.45
N PHE A 78 -7.23 -3.26 -10.68
CA PHE A 78 -6.28 -2.29 -11.24
C PHE A 78 -6.15 -1.07 -10.32
N GLY A 79 -7.27 -0.43 -9.96
CA GLY A 79 -7.25 0.73 -9.07
C GLY A 79 -6.69 0.43 -7.67
N ASN A 80 -7.02 -0.73 -7.10
CA ASN A 80 -6.46 -1.14 -5.82
C ASN A 80 -4.94 -1.32 -5.86
N LEU A 81 -4.42 -1.90 -6.95
CA LEU A 81 -2.97 -2.05 -7.15
C LEU A 81 -2.31 -0.70 -7.38
N VAL A 82 -2.92 0.19 -8.18
CA VAL A 82 -2.39 1.55 -8.37
C VAL A 82 -2.27 2.27 -7.03
N ASN A 83 -3.30 2.23 -6.18
CA ASN A 83 -3.26 2.84 -4.84
C ASN A 83 -2.08 2.31 -4.03
N VAL A 84 -2.00 0.99 -3.83
CA VAL A 84 -0.94 0.40 -3.00
C VAL A 84 0.46 0.70 -3.53
N ILE A 85 0.65 0.63 -4.86
CA ILE A 85 1.95 0.89 -5.48
C ILE A 85 2.31 2.37 -5.34
N GLU A 86 1.32 3.25 -5.52
CA GLU A 86 1.50 4.69 -5.35
C GLU A 86 1.81 5.07 -3.91
N ASP A 87 1.14 4.49 -2.91
CA ASP A 87 1.42 4.70 -1.48
C ASP A 87 2.87 4.35 -1.15
N VAL A 88 3.35 3.18 -1.62
CA VAL A 88 4.74 2.77 -1.40
C VAL A 88 5.72 3.75 -2.04
N ARG A 89 5.43 4.17 -3.27
CA ARG A 89 6.32 5.03 -4.06
C ARG A 89 6.37 6.44 -3.48
N GLU A 90 5.23 7.00 -3.09
CA GLU A 90 5.16 8.33 -2.48
C GLU A 90 5.82 8.33 -1.09
N GLU A 91 5.58 7.30 -0.26
CA GLU A 91 6.23 7.17 1.06
C GLU A 91 7.75 7.06 0.90
N ARG A 92 8.24 6.30 -0.08
CA ARG A 92 9.67 6.23 -0.41
C ARG A 92 10.23 7.62 -0.70
N ASP A 93 9.58 8.37 -1.58
CA ASP A 93 10.03 9.70 -1.97
C ASP A 93 9.98 10.68 -0.79
N PHE A 94 8.94 10.57 0.03
CA PHE A 94 8.80 11.33 1.26
C PHE A 94 9.93 11.04 2.23
N ILE A 95 10.26 9.77 2.46
CA ILE A 95 11.34 9.33 3.36
C ILE A 95 12.69 9.79 2.84
N LEU A 96 12.91 9.81 1.52
CA LEU A 96 14.14 10.36 0.93
C LEU A 96 14.31 11.85 1.26
N ASP A 97 13.23 12.63 1.17
CA ASP A 97 13.24 14.07 1.48
C ASP A 97 13.21 14.37 2.99
N ARG A 98 12.52 13.52 3.76
CA ARG A 98 12.31 13.65 5.22
C ARG A 98 12.50 12.30 5.91
N PRO A 99 13.76 11.87 6.16
CA PRO A 99 14.05 10.55 6.71
C PRO A 99 13.41 10.25 8.07
N GLY A 100 13.12 11.29 8.86
CA GLY A 100 12.43 11.16 10.14
C GLY A 100 11.00 10.62 10.04
N ALA A 101 10.33 10.77 8.90
CA ALA A 101 8.96 10.28 8.70
C ALA A 101 8.87 8.74 8.66
N ALA A 102 9.98 8.04 8.39
CA ALA A 102 10.00 6.59 8.27
C ALA A 102 9.48 5.88 9.54
N TYR A 103 9.81 6.41 10.72
CA TYR A 103 9.35 5.85 12.00
C TYR A 103 7.82 5.99 12.18
N ASP A 104 7.28 7.16 11.85
CA ASP A 104 5.85 7.44 11.98
C ASP A 104 5.02 6.63 10.96
N LEU A 105 5.54 6.48 9.74
CA LEU A 105 4.92 5.66 8.69
C LEU A 105 4.94 4.16 9.05
N ASP A 106 6.05 3.65 9.59
CA ASP A 106 6.13 2.26 10.09
C ASP A 106 5.12 2.00 11.23
N ALA A 107 4.86 2.99 12.08
CA ALA A 107 3.85 2.89 13.11
C ALA A 107 2.43 2.73 12.54
N VAL A 108 2.11 3.39 11.41
CA VAL A 108 0.83 3.21 10.71
C VAL A 108 0.70 1.78 10.20
N THR A 109 1.72 1.28 9.49
CA THR A 109 1.72 -0.09 8.96
C THR A 109 1.59 -1.11 10.09
N THR A 110 2.34 -0.94 11.18
CA THR A 110 2.27 -1.79 12.36
C THR A 110 0.89 -1.77 13.02
N TYR A 111 0.29 -0.59 13.14
CA TYR A 111 -1.03 -0.42 13.74
C TYR A 111 -2.11 -1.19 12.98
N TYR A 112 -2.16 -1.06 11.66
CA TYR A 112 -3.18 -1.73 10.85
C TYR A 112 -2.90 -3.22 10.65
N ALA A 113 -1.63 -3.61 10.52
CA ALA A 113 -1.24 -5.02 10.39
C ALA A 113 -1.58 -5.82 11.67
N SER A 114 -1.28 -5.29 12.86
CA SER A 114 -1.59 -5.96 14.14
C SER A 114 -3.09 -6.16 14.40
N ARG A 115 -3.94 -5.44 13.67
CA ARG A 115 -5.40 -5.53 13.72
C ARG A 115 -6.00 -6.37 12.58
N GLY A 116 -5.16 -7.00 11.77
CA GLY A 116 -5.58 -7.93 10.71
C GLY A 116 -6.05 -7.26 9.42
N HIS A 117 -5.99 -5.93 9.29
CA HIS A 117 -6.48 -5.22 8.10
C HIS A 117 -5.71 -5.55 6.81
N MET A 118 -4.48 -6.08 6.94
CA MET A 118 -3.58 -6.36 5.83
C MET A 118 -3.52 -7.86 5.49
N MET A 119 -4.23 -8.72 6.21
CA MET A 119 -4.13 -10.17 6.03
C MET A 119 -5.02 -10.63 4.85
N PRO A 120 -4.46 -11.27 3.81
CA PRO A 120 -5.25 -11.73 2.68
C PRO A 120 -6.09 -12.98 3.02
N THR A 121 -7.25 -13.10 2.39
CA THR A 121 -8.19 -14.22 2.59
C THR A 121 -8.55 -14.95 1.30
N ASP A 122 -8.20 -14.40 0.15
CA ASP A 122 -8.46 -14.94 -1.18
C ASP A 122 -7.36 -14.52 -2.16
N ALA A 123 -7.38 -15.04 -3.38
CA ALA A 123 -6.35 -14.73 -4.38
C ALA A 123 -6.27 -13.23 -4.73
N THR A 124 -7.40 -12.52 -4.78
CA THR A 124 -7.44 -11.09 -5.12
C THR A 124 -6.75 -10.25 -4.04
N SER A 125 -7.13 -10.46 -2.78
CA SER A 125 -6.49 -9.81 -1.63
C SER A 125 -5.04 -10.26 -1.46
N ALA A 126 -4.69 -11.49 -1.85
CA ALA A 126 -3.31 -11.97 -1.84
C ALA A 126 -2.41 -11.24 -2.84
N VAL A 127 -2.85 -10.94 -4.07
CA VAL A 127 -2.04 -10.13 -5.00
C VAL A 127 -1.77 -8.73 -4.44
N ILE A 128 -2.78 -8.12 -3.80
CA ILE A 128 -2.63 -6.81 -3.16
C ILE A 128 -1.66 -6.90 -1.97
N ALA A 129 -1.79 -7.92 -1.11
CA ALA A 129 -0.90 -8.13 0.03
C ALA A 129 0.54 -8.48 -0.38
N LEU A 130 0.74 -9.22 -1.47
CA LEU A 130 2.07 -9.46 -2.06
C LEU A 130 2.70 -8.15 -2.53
N THR A 131 1.92 -7.31 -3.22
CA THR A 131 2.35 -5.99 -3.71
C THR A 131 2.73 -5.07 -2.55
N MET A 132 1.88 -4.97 -1.53
CA MET A 132 2.19 -4.25 -0.29
C MET A 132 3.44 -4.82 0.38
N GLY A 133 3.57 -6.14 0.46
CA GLY A 133 4.72 -6.83 1.03
C GLY A 133 6.03 -6.40 0.38
N HIS A 134 6.16 -6.53 -0.95
CA HIS A 134 7.38 -6.12 -1.65
C HIS A 134 7.70 -4.62 -1.46
N GLY A 135 6.70 -3.76 -1.55
CA GLY A 135 6.92 -2.33 -1.38
C GLY A 135 7.24 -1.94 0.06
N ARG A 136 6.34 -2.22 0.99
CA ARG A 136 6.45 -1.79 2.38
C ARG A 136 7.56 -2.53 3.13
N LEU A 137 7.67 -3.85 2.99
CA LEU A 137 8.67 -4.64 3.72
C LEU A 137 10.07 -4.45 3.13
N GLU A 138 10.24 -4.69 1.83
CA GLU A 138 11.58 -4.80 1.22
C GLU A 138 12.17 -3.43 0.87
N LEU A 139 11.34 -2.49 0.40
CA LEU A 139 11.80 -1.15 0.05
C LEU A 139 11.75 -0.18 1.25
N LEU A 140 10.66 -0.17 2.03
CA LEU A 140 10.49 0.78 3.15
C LEU A 140 10.93 0.24 4.52
N GLY A 141 11.17 -1.07 4.64
CA GLY A 141 11.61 -1.69 5.90
C GLY A 141 10.49 -1.93 6.93
N GLN A 142 9.22 -1.84 6.54
CA GLN A 142 8.05 -1.95 7.42
C GLN A 142 7.75 -3.42 7.75
N LYS A 143 8.41 -3.95 8.78
CA LYS A 143 8.46 -5.39 9.09
C LYS A 143 7.13 -6.03 9.47
N ALA A 144 6.15 -5.24 9.91
CA ALA A 144 4.85 -5.74 10.32
C ALA A 144 4.06 -6.43 9.18
N LEU A 145 4.43 -6.22 7.91
CA LEU A 145 3.78 -6.89 6.77
C LEU A 145 4.33 -8.28 6.45
N GLU A 146 5.41 -8.71 7.10
CA GLU A 146 6.01 -10.02 6.83
C GLU A 146 5.00 -11.18 6.87
N PRO A 147 4.13 -11.31 7.89
CA PRO A 147 3.14 -12.40 7.94
C PRO A 147 2.09 -12.31 6.81
N ALA A 148 1.68 -11.11 6.43
CA ALA A 148 0.69 -10.91 5.37
C ALA A 148 1.28 -11.25 3.99
N ARG A 149 2.53 -10.88 3.74
CA ARG A 149 3.28 -11.28 2.52
C ARG A 149 3.41 -12.79 2.44
N ASP A 150 3.81 -13.46 3.51
CA ASP A 150 3.95 -14.92 3.51
C ASP A 150 2.62 -15.60 3.22
N LYS A 151 1.54 -15.14 3.86
CA LYS A 151 0.22 -15.67 3.59
C LYS A 151 -0.22 -15.43 2.15
N ALA A 152 0.12 -14.28 1.58
CA ALA A 152 -0.14 -13.99 0.17
C ALA A 152 0.59 -14.97 -0.75
N ARG A 153 1.88 -15.25 -0.48
CA ARG A 153 2.67 -16.21 -1.27
C ARG A 153 2.04 -17.60 -1.24
N GLU A 154 1.64 -18.09 -0.06
CA GLU A 154 0.95 -19.38 0.09
C GLU A 154 -0.33 -19.44 -0.75
N ILE A 155 -1.22 -18.45 -0.59
CA ILE A 155 -2.49 -18.40 -1.32
C ILE A 155 -2.26 -18.37 -2.83
N LEU A 156 -1.31 -17.57 -3.30
CA LEU A 156 -1.04 -17.44 -4.74
C LEU A 156 -0.39 -18.71 -5.32
N GLU A 157 0.55 -19.31 -4.60
CA GLU A 157 1.16 -20.57 -5.05
C GLU A 157 0.10 -21.69 -5.17
N GLU A 158 -0.84 -21.78 -4.24
CA GLU A 158 -1.94 -22.74 -4.28
C GLU A 158 -2.97 -22.46 -5.38
N ASN A 159 -3.32 -21.19 -5.62
CA ASN A 159 -4.44 -20.83 -6.51
C ASN A 159 -4.03 -20.60 -7.97
N VAL A 160 -2.83 -20.05 -8.20
CA VAL A 160 -2.36 -19.63 -9.54
C VAL A 160 -0.96 -20.19 -9.89
N GLY A 161 -0.32 -20.89 -8.97
CA GLY A 161 0.92 -21.64 -9.20
C GLY A 161 2.21 -20.83 -9.02
N GLY A 162 3.31 -21.53 -8.74
CA GLY A 162 4.62 -20.92 -8.48
C GLY A 162 5.20 -20.10 -9.66
N SER A 163 4.85 -20.43 -10.91
CA SER A 163 5.29 -19.66 -12.08
C SER A 163 4.69 -18.24 -12.10
N PHE A 164 3.40 -18.11 -11.76
CA PHE A 164 2.76 -16.80 -11.61
C PHE A 164 3.46 -16.01 -10.52
N LEU A 165 3.65 -16.64 -9.34
CA LEU A 165 4.27 -15.98 -8.20
C LEU A 165 5.65 -15.42 -8.56
N ALA A 166 6.52 -16.22 -9.18
CA ALA A 166 7.85 -15.79 -9.58
C ALA A 166 7.83 -14.60 -10.56
N LEU A 167 6.88 -14.57 -11.51
CA LEU A 167 6.73 -13.45 -12.45
C LEU A 167 6.20 -12.19 -11.75
N ALA A 168 5.22 -12.32 -10.87
CA ALA A 168 4.67 -11.22 -10.09
C ALA A 168 5.77 -10.57 -9.22
N GLU A 169 6.55 -11.37 -8.50
CA GLU A 169 7.68 -10.87 -7.71
C GLU A 169 8.78 -10.23 -8.58
N GLY A 170 8.96 -10.74 -9.80
CA GLY A 170 9.82 -10.12 -10.81
C GLY A 170 9.37 -8.71 -11.19
N ILE A 171 8.06 -8.52 -11.42
CA ILE A 171 7.46 -7.20 -11.71
C ILE A 171 7.64 -6.27 -10.51
N LEU A 172 7.36 -6.75 -9.29
CA LEU A 172 7.39 -5.96 -8.05
C LEU A 172 8.78 -5.43 -7.69
N LYS A 173 9.86 -6.10 -8.12
CA LYS A 173 11.24 -5.54 -8.02
C LYS A 173 11.39 -4.19 -8.72
N GLY A 174 10.48 -3.84 -9.63
CA GLY A 174 10.41 -2.53 -10.28
C GLY A 174 10.22 -1.34 -9.33
N PHE A 175 9.80 -1.56 -8.07
CA PHE A 175 9.71 -0.48 -7.08
C PHE A 175 11.01 0.33 -6.93
N HIS A 176 12.16 -0.36 -7.00
CA HIS A 176 13.47 0.26 -6.88
C HIS A 176 13.84 1.18 -8.06
N SER A 177 13.24 0.98 -9.24
CA SER A 177 13.55 1.74 -10.45
C SER A 177 12.52 2.81 -10.78
N MET A 178 11.42 2.91 -10.02
CA MET A 178 10.40 3.92 -10.26
C MET A 178 10.95 5.34 -10.12
N PRO A 179 10.64 6.27 -11.04
CA PRO A 179 11.01 7.67 -10.92
C PRO A 179 10.51 8.30 -9.61
N THR A 180 11.25 9.29 -9.12
CA THR A 180 10.85 10.10 -7.96
C THR A 180 9.94 11.27 -8.36
N GLY A 181 9.15 11.75 -7.40
CA GLY A 181 8.19 12.82 -7.60
C GLY A 181 7.00 12.42 -8.47
N LYS A 182 6.20 13.41 -8.88
CA LYS A 182 4.93 13.18 -9.56
C LYS A 182 5.01 12.40 -10.88
N LYS A 183 6.13 12.48 -11.59
CA LYS A 183 6.41 11.66 -12.78
C LYS A 183 6.38 10.14 -12.49
N GLY A 184 6.48 9.74 -11.22
CA GLY A 184 6.42 8.35 -10.78
C GLY A 184 5.02 7.74 -10.83
N THR A 185 3.95 8.56 -10.79
CA THR A 185 2.56 8.07 -10.77
C THR A 185 2.21 7.19 -11.99
N GLU A 186 2.73 7.52 -13.17
CA GLU A 186 2.53 6.69 -14.36
C GLU A 186 3.26 5.34 -14.27
N SER A 187 4.39 5.26 -13.55
CA SER A 187 5.06 3.99 -13.28
C SER A 187 4.27 3.11 -12.32
N SER A 188 3.53 3.71 -11.37
CA SER A 188 2.59 2.98 -10.51
C SER A 188 1.46 2.34 -11.34
N LYS A 189 0.89 3.11 -12.28
CA LYS A 189 -0.12 2.60 -13.24
C LYS A 189 0.44 1.51 -14.15
N GLU A 190 1.67 1.67 -14.64
CA GLU A 190 2.34 0.66 -15.48
C GLU A 190 2.54 -0.66 -14.74
N MET A 191 3.06 -0.62 -13.53
CA MET A 191 3.28 -1.83 -12.74
C MET A 191 1.95 -2.52 -12.40
N ALA A 192 0.90 -1.76 -12.04
CA ALA A 192 -0.43 -2.32 -11.83
C ALA A 192 -0.98 -2.99 -13.10
N ARG A 193 -0.80 -2.37 -14.29
CA ARG A 193 -1.19 -2.97 -15.58
C ARG A 193 -0.47 -4.30 -15.82
N GLN A 194 0.83 -4.37 -15.54
CA GLN A 194 1.61 -5.61 -15.70
C GLN A 194 1.11 -6.74 -14.79
N LEU A 195 0.77 -6.43 -13.54
CA LEU A 195 0.23 -7.43 -12.60
C LEU A 195 -1.17 -7.91 -13.01
N VAL A 196 -2.04 -7.02 -13.48
CA VAL A 196 -3.37 -7.39 -13.99
C VAL A 196 -3.25 -8.24 -15.26
N GLN A 197 -2.39 -7.84 -16.21
CA GLN A 197 -2.16 -8.62 -17.43
C GLN A 197 -1.64 -10.02 -17.09
N LEU A 198 -0.73 -10.15 -16.12
CA LEU A 198 -0.20 -11.44 -15.70
C LEU A 198 -1.32 -12.36 -15.14
N LEU A 199 -2.29 -11.81 -14.41
CA LEU A 199 -3.46 -12.55 -13.93
C LEU A 199 -4.36 -13.00 -15.09
N GLU A 200 -4.63 -12.11 -16.04
CA GLU A 200 -5.44 -12.40 -17.23
C GLU A 200 -4.80 -13.51 -18.08
N ASP A 201 -3.50 -13.42 -18.32
CA ASP A 201 -2.74 -14.40 -19.09
C ASP A 201 -2.72 -15.78 -18.41
N THR A 202 -2.61 -15.79 -17.07
CA THR A 202 -2.65 -17.02 -16.26
C THR A 202 -4.04 -17.65 -16.27
N ALA A 203 -5.10 -16.84 -16.23
CA ALA A 203 -6.47 -17.33 -16.33
C ALA A 203 -6.78 -17.89 -17.73
N ALA A 204 -6.21 -17.30 -18.79
CA ALA A 204 -6.35 -17.78 -20.16
C ALA A 204 -5.56 -19.07 -20.43
N ASN A 205 -4.44 -19.28 -19.73
CA ASN A 205 -3.56 -20.45 -19.88
C ASN A 205 -3.28 -21.10 -18.51
N PRO A 206 -4.26 -21.78 -17.90
CA PRO A 206 -4.09 -22.36 -16.58
C PRO A 206 -2.97 -23.41 -16.58
N PRO A 207 -2.16 -23.49 -15.50
CA PRO A 207 -1.13 -24.52 -15.39
C PRO A 207 -1.73 -25.92 -15.49
N PRO A 208 -0.99 -26.91 -16.04
CA PRO A 208 -1.46 -28.28 -16.08
C PRO A 208 -1.81 -28.77 -14.67
N PRO A 209 -2.92 -29.51 -14.48
CA PRO A 209 -3.25 -30.06 -13.17
C PRO A 209 -2.09 -30.92 -12.65
N ALA A 210 -1.77 -30.75 -11.36
CA ALA A 210 -0.73 -31.55 -10.72
C ALA A 210 -1.05 -33.05 -10.91
N PRO A 211 -0.04 -33.90 -11.21
CA PRO A 211 -0.27 -35.32 -11.38
C PRO A 211 -0.89 -35.92 -10.11
N SER A 212 -2.06 -36.52 -10.25
CA SER A 212 -2.80 -37.17 -9.16
C SER A 212 -1.91 -38.19 -8.45
N PRO A 213 -1.83 -38.21 -7.11
CA PRO A 213 -1.13 -39.24 -6.37
C PRO A 213 -1.97 -40.53 -6.36
N GLN A 214 -2.03 -41.25 -7.48
CA GLN A 214 -2.55 -42.61 -7.53
C GLN A 214 -1.88 -43.42 -8.65
N GLN A 215 -0.90 -44.23 -8.24
CA GLN A 215 -0.66 -45.64 -8.58
C GLN A 215 0.84 -45.96 -8.53
N GLN A 216 1.41 -45.95 -7.33
CA GLN A 216 2.49 -46.89 -7.01
C GLN A 216 1.89 -47.99 -6.13
N SER A 217 1.15 -48.87 -6.79
CA SER A 217 0.82 -50.20 -6.26
C SER A 217 1.39 -51.22 -7.23
N THR A 218 2.52 -51.82 -6.88
CA THR A 218 2.81 -53.27 -6.93
C THR A 218 4.14 -53.51 -6.23
#